data_AF-A0A3D6D540-F1
#
_entry.id   AF-A0A3D6D540-F1
#
_cell.length_a   1.000
_cell.length_b   1.000
_cell.length_c   1.000
_cell.angle_alpha   90.00
_cell.angle_beta   90.00
_cell.angle_gamma   90.00
#
_symmetry.space_group_name_H-M   'P 1'
#
loop_
_entity.id
_entity.type
_entity.pdbx_description
1 polymer ?
#
loop_
_entity_poly.entity_id
_entity_poly.type
_entity_poly.pdbx_seq_one_letter_code
_entity_poly.pdbx_strand_id
1 'polypeptide(L)'
;MWKKPLKSSLAKLVLAAIAVGLCSPGLEAQLNFKDGDRVCIIGNSLASRLQYSGWLESMIQSRSEGKHLTFRNLGFPGDQVAKRPRNKGYMTPEEYLTHCEADVIFAMFGYNES
;
A
#
# COMPACT_ATOMS: atom_id res chain seq x y z
N MET A 1 36.40 17.21 46.48
CA MET A 1 35.10 17.60 45.90
C MET A 1 35.32 18.19 44.50
N TRP A 2 35.25 17.37 43.45
CA TRP A 2 35.54 17.77 42.07
C TRP A 2 34.25 18.24 41.38
N LYS A 3 34.07 19.55 41.19
CA LYS A 3 32.93 20.08 40.43
C LYS A 3 33.18 19.83 38.94
N LYS A 4 32.53 18.81 38.36
CA LYS A 4 32.53 18.59 36.90
C LYS A 4 31.99 19.86 36.21
N PRO A 5 32.61 20.34 35.12
CA PRO A 5 32.23 21.62 34.53
C PRO A 5 30.85 21.47 33.88
N LEU A 6 29.86 22.22 34.38
CA LEU A 6 28.47 22.23 33.92
C LEU A 6 28.34 22.40 32.39
N LYS A 7 29.31 23.11 31.78
CA LYS A 7 29.41 23.34 30.33
C LYS A 7 29.65 22.07 29.51
N SER A 8 30.39 21.07 30.04
CA SER A 8 30.60 19.80 29.32
C SER A 8 29.37 18.90 29.37
N SER A 9 28.51 19.05 30.38
CA SER A 9 27.25 18.32 30.48
C SER A 9 26.19 18.91 29.55
N LEU A 10 26.16 20.24 29.41
CA LEU A 10 25.31 20.94 28.44
C LEU A 10 25.68 20.59 27.00
N ALA A 11 26.97 20.56 26.66
CA ALA A 11 27.42 20.18 25.32
C ALA A 11 27.04 18.74 24.95
N LYS A 12 27.10 17.80 25.90
CA LYS A 12 26.66 16.41 25.69
C LYS A 12 25.14 16.30 25.50
N LEU A 13 24.37 17.12 26.20
CA LEU A 13 22.91 17.18 26.07
C LEU A 13 22.48 17.72 24.70
N VAL A 14 23.15 18.76 24.22
CA VAL A 14 22.90 19.32 22.87
C VAL A 14 23.28 18.31 21.79
N LEU A 15 24.41 17.63 21.93
CA LEU A 15 24.85 16.63 20.94
C LEU A 15 23.91 15.40 20.89
N ALA A 16 23.40 14.96 22.05
CA ALA A 16 22.40 13.90 22.13
C ALA A 16 21.05 14.30 21.50
N ALA A 17 20.62 15.55 21.69
CA ALA A 17 19.38 16.06 21.07
C ALA A 17 19.48 16.13 19.53
N ILE A 18 20.64 16.49 18.98
CA ILE A 18 20.89 16.50 17.53
C ILE A 18 20.88 15.07 16.95
N ALA A 19 21.48 14.11 17.66
CA ALA A 19 21.49 12.70 17.23
C ALA A 19 20.08 12.08 17.18
N VAL A 20 19.18 12.49 18.08
CA VAL A 20 17.77 12.05 18.06
C VAL A 20 16.99 12.72 16.93
N GLY A 21 17.27 14.00 16.62
CA GLY A 21 16.59 14.71 15.52
C GLY A 21 16.90 14.17 14.13
N LEU A 22 18.10 13.61 13.92
CA LEU A 22 18.51 12.98 12.66
C LEU A 22 17.90 11.57 12.46
N CYS A 23 17.37 10.97 13.52
CA CYS A 23 16.77 9.64 13.51
C CYS A 23 15.24 9.75 13.62
N SER A 24 14.63 10.57 12.77
CA SER A 24 13.19 10.46 12.56
C SER A 24 12.98 9.27 11.62
N PRO A 25 12.34 8.15 12.05
CA PRO A 25 11.91 7.16 11.09
C PRO A 25 11.01 7.90 10.11
N GLY A 26 11.41 7.92 8.84
CA GLY A 26 10.52 8.41 7.78
C GLY A 26 9.20 7.67 7.95
N LEU A 27 8.11 8.42 8.03
CA LEU A 27 6.77 7.86 8.11
C LEU A 27 6.47 7.20 6.75
N GLU A 28 7.09 6.05 6.49
CA GLU A 28 6.69 5.20 5.39
C GLU A 28 5.30 4.69 5.73
N ALA A 29 4.37 4.89 4.79
CA ALA A 29 3.10 4.20 4.82
C ALA A 29 3.38 2.69 4.69
N GLN A 30 3.55 2.02 5.82
CA GLN A 30 3.85 0.59 5.87
C GLN A 30 2.54 -0.18 5.66
N LEU A 31 2.40 -0.78 4.49
CA LEU A 31 1.31 -1.70 4.21
C LEU A 31 1.68 -3.06 4.80
N ASN A 32 1.06 -3.39 5.95
CA ASN A 32 1.31 -4.63 6.68
C ASN A 32 0.25 -5.67 6.33
N PHE A 33 0.64 -6.65 5.52
CA PHE A 33 -0.24 -7.78 5.21
C PHE A 33 -0.39 -8.74 6.40
N LYS A 34 -1.62 -9.20 6.61
CA LYS A 34 -1.95 -10.31 7.49
C LYS A 34 -1.93 -11.62 6.71
N ASP A 35 -1.87 -12.71 7.46
CA ASP A 35 -1.96 -14.04 6.87
C ASP A 35 -3.38 -14.27 6.34
N GLY A 36 -3.50 -14.72 5.09
CA GLY A 36 -4.76 -14.96 4.40
C GLY A 36 -5.45 -13.73 3.79
N ASP A 37 -4.81 -12.55 3.79
CA ASP A 37 -5.40 -11.34 3.22
C ASP A 37 -5.77 -11.52 1.74
N ARG A 38 -6.96 -11.03 1.39
CA ARG A 38 -7.46 -11.00 0.02
C ARG A 38 -7.25 -9.63 -0.62
N VAL A 39 -6.30 -9.58 -1.55
CA VAL A 39 -5.94 -8.37 -2.29
C VAL A 39 -6.79 -8.26 -3.55
N CYS A 40 -7.67 -7.27 -3.60
CA CYS A 40 -8.46 -6.94 -4.78
C CYS A 40 -7.83 -5.77 -5.54
N ILE A 41 -7.56 -5.97 -6.83
CA ILE A 41 -7.03 -4.93 -7.72
C ILE A 41 -8.18 -4.39 -8.56
N ILE A 42 -8.48 -3.11 -8.41
CA ILE A 42 -9.50 -2.39 -9.19
C ILE A 42 -8.82 -1.29 -10.01
N GLY A 43 -9.40 -0.94 -11.15
CA GLY A 43 -8.83 0.12 -11.98
C GLY A 43 -9.16 -0.02 -13.45
N ASN A 44 -8.48 0.81 -14.23
CA ASN A 44 -8.59 0.84 -15.68
C ASN A 44 -7.67 -0.19 -16.37
N SER A 45 -7.25 0.12 -17.60
CA SER A 45 -6.32 -0.66 -18.40
C SER A 45 -5.02 -1.02 -17.67
N LEU A 46 -4.49 -0.20 -16.76
CA LEU A 46 -3.30 -0.57 -15.99
C LEU A 46 -3.58 -1.80 -15.12
N ALA A 47 -4.66 -1.77 -14.33
CA ALA A 47 -5.08 -2.90 -13.52
C ALA A 47 -5.38 -4.13 -14.37
N SER A 48 -6.15 -3.98 -15.45
CA SER A 48 -6.53 -5.11 -16.32
C SER A 48 -5.33 -5.75 -17.02
N ARG A 49 -4.21 -5.02 -17.21
CA ARG A 49 -3.00 -5.57 -17.84
C ARG A 49 -2.17 -6.42 -16.88
N LEU A 50 -2.25 -6.17 -15.57
CA LEU A 50 -1.50 -6.93 -14.57
C LEU A 50 -1.88 -8.42 -14.52
N GLN A 51 -3.11 -8.76 -14.92
CA GLN A 51 -3.55 -10.16 -14.96
C GLN A 51 -2.81 -11.02 -16.00
N TYR A 52 -2.16 -10.42 -17.01
CA TYR A 52 -1.54 -11.16 -18.10
C TYR A 52 -0.12 -11.66 -17.81
N SER A 53 0.63 -10.96 -16.94
CA SER A 53 2.03 -11.33 -16.65
C SER A 53 2.22 -11.94 -15.27
N GLY A 54 1.30 -11.73 -14.32
CA GLY A 54 1.41 -12.21 -12.94
C GLY A 54 2.62 -11.64 -12.16
N TRP A 55 3.41 -10.75 -12.77
CA TRP A 55 4.68 -10.29 -12.23
C TRP A 55 4.52 -9.59 -10.89
N LEU A 56 3.50 -8.73 -10.76
CA LEU A 56 3.22 -7.99 -9.51
C LEU A 56 2.87 -8.96 -8.37
N GLU A 57 1.99 -9.92 -8.62
CA GLU A 57 1.56 -10.92 -7.64
C GLU A 57 2.77 -11.75 -7.18
N SER A 58 3.54 -12.32 -8.11
CA SER A 58 4.74 -13.09 -7.79
C SER A 58 5.77 -12.26 -7.00
N MET A 59 5.93 -10.99 -7.34
CA MET A 59 6.82 -10.08 -6.65
C MET A 59 6.36 -9.77 -5.21
N ILE A 60 5.06 -9.65 -4.97
CA ILE A 60 4.53 -9.39 -3.63
C ILE A 60 4.59 -10.66 -2.79
N GLN A 61 4.23 -11.81 -3.35
CA GLN A 61 4.31 -13.10 -2.67
C GLN A 61 5.74 -13.41 -2.22
N SER A 62 6.76 -13.14 -3.06
CA SER A 62 8.16 -13.39 -2.69
C SER A 62 8.67 -12.53 -1.53
N ARG A 63 8.02 -11.39 -1.27
CA ARG A 63 8.32 -10.50 -0.14
C ARG A 63 7.39 -10.69 1.07
N SER A 64 6.32 -11.48 0.90
CA SER A 64 5.27 -11.69 1.90
C SER A 64 5.26 -13.15 2.35
N GLU A 65 6.45 -13.71 2.60
CA GLU A 65 6.60 -15.11 2.97
C GLU A 65 5.78 -15.45 4.22
N GLY A 66 5.03 -16.56 4.16
CA GLY A 66 4.16 -17.02 5.24
C GLY A 66 2.85 -16.24 5.42
N LYS A 67 2.48 -15.34 4.49
CA LYS A 67 1.22 -14.57 4.53
C LYS A 67 0.09 -15.14 3.67
N HIS A 68 0.36 -16.12 2.80
CA HIS A 68 -0.65 -16.81 1.98
C HIS A 68 -1.68 -15.87 1.31
N LEU A 69 -1.20 -14.82 0.67
CA LEU A 69 -2.07 -13.79 0.07
C LEU A 69 -2.87 -14.36 -1.10
N THR A 70 -4.10 -13.91 -1.27
CA THR A 70 -4.95 -14.24 -2.44
C THR A 70 -5.19 -13.00 -3.27
N PHE A 71 -4.92 -13.06 -4.58
CA PHE A 71 -5.14 -11.93 -5.49
C PHE A 71 -6.42 -12.12 -6.33
N ARG A 72 -7.20 -11.04 -6.46
CA ARG A 72 -8.36 -10.94 -7.35
C ARG A 72 -8.24 -9.68 -8.20
N ASN A 73 -8.06 -9.85 -9.51
CA ASN A 73 -8.03 -8.72 -10.42
C ASN A 73 -9.44 -8.46 -10.98
N LEU A 74 -9.97 -7.28 -10.65
CA LEU A 74 -11.29 -6.78 -11.04
C LEU A 74 -11.17 -5.59 -12.02
N GLY A 75 -9.96 -5.31 -12.50
CA GLY A 75 -9.66 -4.22 -13.40
C GLY A 75 -10.34 -4.38 -14.77
N PHE A 76 -10.83 -3.28 -15.33
CA PHE A 76 -11.51 -3.29 -16.61
C PHE A 76 -11.15 -2.06 -17.44
N PRO A 77 -10.80 -2.23 -18.73
CA PRO A 77 -10.45 -1.11 -19.60
C PRO A 77 -11.59 -0.08 -19.68
N GLY A 78 -11.24 1.20 -19.64
CA GLY A 78 -12.22 2.30 -19.69
C GLY A 78 -12.90 2.65 -18.36
N ASP A 79 -12.67 1.91 -17.27
CA ASP A 79 -13.17 2.31 -15.95
C ASP A 79 -12.54 3.65 -15.51
N GLN A 80 -13.37 4.53 -14.96
CA GLN A 80 -12.99 5.76 -14.28
C GLN A 80 -13.46 5.68 -12.83
N VAL A 81 -12.94 6.56 -11.95
CA VAL A 81 -13.42 6.67 -10.57
C VAL A 81 -14.93 6.95 -10.54
N ALA A 82 -15.39 7.92 -11.34
CA ALA A 82 -16.78 8.36 -11.34
C ALA A 82 -17.71 7.53 -12.24
N LYS A 83 -17.15 6.86 -13.28
CA LYS A 83 -17.94 6.19 -14.30
C LYS A 83 -17.31 4.86 -14.71
N ARG A 84 -18.10 3.80 -14.66
CA ARG A 84 -17.69 2.46 -15.09
C ARG A 84 -18.64 1.98 -16.19
N PRO A 85 -18.27 2.10 -17.47
CA PRO A 85 -19.15 1.76 -18.59
C PRO A 85 -19.25 0.24 -18.73
N ARG A 86 -20.17 -0.38 -17.98
CA ARG A 86 -20.47 -1.81 -18.05
C ARG A 86 -21.86 -2.04 -18.65
N ASN A 87 -22.05 -3.21 -19.25
CA ASN A 87 -23.38 -3.62 -19.71
C ASN A 87 -24.32 -3.85 -18.52
N LYS A 88 -25.62 -3.78 -18.77
CA LYS A 88 -26.64 -4.07 -17.75
C LYS A 88 -26.50 -5.51 -17.25
N GLY A 89 -26.57 -5.71 -15.93
CA GLY A 89 -26.49 -7.02 -15.27
C GLY A 89 -25.13 -7.35 -14.65
N TYR A 90 -24.12 -6.49 -14.80
CA TYR A 90 -22.90 -6.57 -13.99
C TYR A 90 -23.19 -6.13 -12.55
N MET A 91 -22.53 -6.79 -11.59
CA MET A 91 -22.52 -6.33 -10.19
C MET A 91 -21.91 -4.92 -10.12
N THR A 92 -22.34 -4.18 -9.11
CA THR A 92 -21.69 -2.93 -8.72
C THR A 92 -20.26 -3.21 -8.23
N PRO A 93 -19.36 -2.21 -8.28
CA PRO A 93 -17.99 -2.34 -7.77
C PRO A 93 -17.95 -2.81 -6.31
N GLU A 94 -18.84 -2.28 -5.49
CA GLU A 94 -18.96 -2.59 -4.07
C GLU A 94 -19.44 -4.04 -3.87
N GLU A 95 -20.38 -4.51 -4.68
CA GLU A 95 -20.82 -5.91 -4.68
C GLU A 95 -19.69 -6.86 -5.08
N TYR A 96 -18.89 -6.52 -6.09
CA TYR A 96 -17.71 -7.33 -6.47
C TYR A 96 -16.69 -7.41 -5.33
N LEU A 97 -16.38 -6.29 -4.68
CA LEU A 97 -15.44 -6.26 -3.55
C LEU A 97 -15.97 -7.07 -2.36
N THR A 98 -17.27 -6.96 -2.09
CA THR A 98 -17.96 -7.74 -1.04
C THR A 98 -17.92 -9.23 -1.37
N HIS A 99 -18.21 -9.60 -2.62
CA HIS A 99 -18.18 -10.99 -3.09
C HIS A 99 -16.78 -11.61 -3.01
N CYS A 100 -15.74 -10.82 -3.25
CA CYS A 100 -14.35 -11.27 -3.08
C CYS A 100 -13.87 -11.28 -1.62
N GLU A 101 -14.64 -10.69 -0.69
CA GLU A 101 -14.27 -10.44 0.71
C GLU A 101 -12.92 -9.71 0.78
N ALA A 102 -12.82 -8.56 0.11
CA ALA A 102 -11.56 -7.82 0.01
C ALA A 102 -11.07 -7.27 1.37
N ASP A 103 -9.86 -7.66 1.79
CA ASP A 103 -9.17 -7.09 2.96
C ASP A 103 -8.30 -5.89 2.58
N VAL A 104 -7.67 -5.97 1.39
CA VAL A 104 -6.78 -4.94 0.85
C VAL A 104 -7.22 -4.60 -0.56
N ILE A 105 -7.32 -3.31 -0.87
CA ILE A 105 -7.72 -2.84 -2.20
C ILE A 105 -6.58 -2.04 -2.83
N PHE A 106 -6.13 -2.48 -3.99
CA PHE A 106 -5.23 -1.70 -4.85
C PHE A 106 -6.07 -0.99 -5.91
N ALA A 107 -6.12 0.34 -5.85
CA ALA A 107 -6.90 1.17 -6.77
C ALA A 107 -6.00 1.87 -7.80
N MET A 108 -6.21 1.57 -9.08
CA MET A 108 -5.40 2.08 -10.20
C MET A 108 -6.26 2.88 -11.18
N PHE A 109 -6.44 4.18 -10.90
CA PHE A 109 -7.21 5.13 -11.70
C PHE A 109 -6.38 6.37 -12.04
N GLY A 110 -6.86 7.21 -12.96
CA GLY A 110 -6.26 8.49 -13.32
C GLY A 110 -6.07 8.68 -14.83
N TYR A 111 -5.71 7.62 -15.56
CA TYR A 111 -5.39 7.71 -16.99
C TYR A 111 -6.62 7.94 -17.89
N ASN A 112 -7.81 7.57 -17.44
CA ASN A 112 -9.04 7.74 -18.22
C ASN A 112 -9.77 9.05 -17.84
N GLU A 113 -9.26 9.75 -16.83
CA GLU A 113 -9.79 10.97 -16.25
C GLU A 113 -9.01 12.22 -16.70
N SER A 114 -7.85 12.03 -17.34
CA SER A 114 -6.98 13.08 -17.88
C SER A 114 -7.42 13.61 -19.24
#